data_AF-A0A4Y4CWG8-F1
#
_entry.id   AF-A0A4Y4CWG8-F1
#
_cell.length_a   1.000
_cell.length_b   1.000
_cell.length_c   1.000
_cell.angle_alpha   90.00
_cell.angle_beta   90.00
_cell.angle_gamma   90.00
#
_symmetry.space_group_name_H-M   'P 1'
#
loop_
_entity.id
_entity.type
_entity.pdbx_description
1 polymer ?
#
loop_
_entity_poly.entity_id
_entity_poly.type
_entity_poly.pdbx_seq_one_letter_code
_entity_poly.pdbx_strand_id
1 'polypeptide(L)'
;MADLPASPEWTINGTTAETGKRFRFKLSQLGDYELGYADASNFPLATAMATSAAFPVGIGPLAIDARKYSWSKRPYWGTSNEEAKPISVPYPTLHIYDGGVYDNLGLEALFDLSRNEAQGAYRIVASDAGAPLTSGFNFWGLSPFRIKRLLDIVTDQTRALRVRSFVQFLRGEHGGAYLRIGTLPGQLFAKSPRLVSDSQSWLSDTEIELARTVPTNLHSLEPEKFDLVERHGYETARAVQLAYPYLLGDQQGKVA
;
A
#
# COMPACT_ATOMS: atom_id res chain seq x y z
N MET A 1 -18.69 -6.88 4.32
CA MET A 1 -17.91 -6.22 3.27
C MET A 1 -18.79 -5.93 2.05
N ALA A 2 -20.08 -6.29 2.13
CA ALA A 2 -21.06 -6.19 1.05
C ALA A 2 -21.32 -4.76 0.53
N ASP A 3 -20.89 -3.74 1.26
CA ASP A 3 -21.01 -2.33 0.83
C ASP A 3 -20.05 -1.97 -0.32
N LEU A 4 -19.05 -2.82 -0.60
CA LEU A 4 -18.12 -2.61 -1.72
C LEU A 4 -18.71 -3.10 -3.04
N PRO A 5 -18.45 -2.40 -4.17
CA PRO A 5 -18.84 -2.89 -5.48
C PRO A 5 -18.03 -4.13 -5.87
N ALA A 6 -18.58 -4.94 -6.78
CA ALA A 6 -17.88 -6.12 -7.32
C ALA A 6 -16.66 -5.76 -8.20
N SER A 7 -16.67 -4.56 -8.80
CA SER A 7 -15.56 -4.03 -9.60
C SER A 7 -15.40 -2.53 -9.36
N PRO A 8 -14.16 -2.01 -9.22
CA PRO A 8 -12.90 -2.76 -9.18
C PRO A 8 -12.81 -3.68 -7.95
N GLU A 9 -11.91 -4.67 -7.98
CA GLU A 9 -11.66 -5.51 -6.80
C GLU A 9 -10.97 -4.69 -5.71
N TRP A 10 -11.54 -4.68 -4.50
CA TRP A 10 -10.97 -4.04 -3.33
C TRP A 10 -10.26 -5.06 -2.43
N THR A 11 -9.07 -4.69 -1.97
CA THR A 11 -8.34 -5.44 -0.93
C THR A 11 -7.81 -4.45 0.10
N ILE A 12 -8.27 -4.58 1.34
CA ILE A 12 -7.73 -3.84 2.49
C ILE A 12 -6.74 -4.77 3.19
N ASN A 13 -5.48 -4.35 3.32
CA ASN A 13 -4.42 -5.17 3.92
C ASN A 13 -4.27 -4.85 5.41
N GLY A 14 -4.07 -5.90 6.19
CA GLY A 14 -3.66 -5.86 7.59
C GLY A 14 -2.54 -6.86 7.85
N THR A 15 -2.09 -6.91 9.10
CA THR A 15 -1.04 -7.82 9.56
C THR A 15 -1.56 -8.64 10.73
N THR A 16 -1.66 -9.96 10.55
CA THR A 16 -2.05 -10.88 11.63
C THR A 16 -0.92 -10.96 12.67
N ALA A 17 -1.18 -10.61 13.93
CA ALA A 17 -0.17 -10.65 14.98
C ALA A 17 0.29 -12.08 15.30
N GLU A 18 -0.63 -13.05 15.20
CA GLU A 18 -0.39 -14.45 15.57
C GLU A 18 0.53 -15.18 14.58
N THR A 19 0.48 -14.82 13.29
CA THR A 19 1.21 -15.51 12.21
C THR A 19 2.24 -14.61 11.52
N GLY A 20 2.17 -13.29 11.74
CA GLY A 20 2.97 -12.31 11.03
C GLY A 20 2.66 -12.25 9.52
N LYS A 21 1.51 -12.75 9.08
CA LYS A 21 1.13 -12.80 7.67
C LYS A 21 0.23 -11.64 7.28
N ARG A 22 0.17 -11.40 5.98
CA ARG A 22 -0.73 -10.43 5.37
C ARG A 22 -2.17 -10.90 5.48
N PHE A 23 -2.91 -10.28 6.38
CA PHE A 23 -4.35 -10.40 6.48
C PHE A 23 -5.00 -9.55 5.39
N ARG A 24 -6.06 -10.05 4.79
CA ARG A 24 -6.75 -9.36 3.70
C ARG A 24 -8.23 -9.33 3.99
N PHE A 25 -8.85 -8.16 3.85
CA PHE A 25 -10.29 -8.02 3.74
C PHE A 25 -10.65 -7.75 2.28
N LYS A 26 -11.45 -8.63 1.69
CA LYS A 26 -12.03 -8.49 0.36
C LYS A 26 -13.55 -8.54 0.45
N LEU A 27 -14.23 -8.29 -0.67
CA LEU A 27 -15.69 -8.37 -0.77
C LEU A 27 -16.23 -9.71 -0.23
N SER A 28 -15.68 -10.83 -0.70
CA SER A 28 -16.19 -12.18 -0.40
C SER A 28 -15.49 -12.87 0.77
N GLN A 29 -14.24 -12.51 1.08
CA GLN A 29 -13.45 -13.26 2.03
C GLN A 29 -12.52 -12.37 2.87
N LEU A 30 -12.26 -12.83 4.09
CA LEU A 30 -11.26 -12.28 4.99
C LEU A 30 -10.35 -13.38 5.51
N GLY A 31 -9.07 -13.07 5.73
CA GLY A 31 -8.11 -14.05 6.23
C GLY A 31 -6.70 -13.88 5.67
N ASP A 32 -5.85 -14.87 5.96
CA ASP A 32 -4.51 -15.00 5.41
C ASP A 32 -4.23 -16.45 4.99
N TYR A 33 -3.15 -16.68 4.26
CA TYR A 33 -2.88 -18.00 3.70
C TYR A 33 -2.52 -19.06 4.76
N GLU A 34 -2.09 -18.65 5.95
CA GLU A 34 -1.68 -19.53 7.03
C GLU A 34 -2.87 -19.91 7.91
N LEU A 35 -3.73 -18.96 8.26
CA LEU A 35 -4.96 -19.18 9.00
C LEU A 35 -6.07 -19.78 8.14
N GLY A 36 -6.06 -19.53 6.83
CA GLY A 36 -7.21 -19.77 5.95
C GLY A 36 -8.10 -18.54 5.80
N TYR A 37 -9.24 -18.72 5.15
CA TYR A 37 -10.17 -17.66 4.79
C TYR A 37 -11.59 -17.99 5.26
N ALA A 38 -12.31 -16.95 5.66
CA ALA A 38 -13.71 -17.00 6.04
C ALA A 38 -14.54 -16.04 5.15
N ASP A 39 -15.85 -16.25 5.11
CA ASP A 39 -16.78 -15.33 4.46
C ASP A 39 -16.73 -13.94 5.11
N ALA A 40 -16.60 -12.90 4.29
CA ALA A 40 -16.54 -11.51 4.73
C ALA A 40 -17.83 -10.73 4.53
N SER A 41 -18.90 -11.37 4.02
CA SER A 41 -20.14 -10.70 3.64
C SER A 41 -20.72 -9.91 4.82
N ASN A 42 -20.71 -10.52 6.02
CA ASN A 42 -21.21 -9.92 7.26
C ASN A 42 -20.19 -9.03 8.02
N PHE A 43 -18.97 -8.87 7.53
CA PHE A 43 -17.93 -8.08 8.22
C PHE A 43 -18.03 -6.59 7.84
N PRO A 44 -18.26 -5.63 8.75
CA PRO A 44 -18.49 -4.23 8.36
C PRO A 44 -17.29 -3.59 7.63
N LEU A 45 -17.55 -2.88 6.52
CA LEU A 45 -16.48 -2.20 5.77
C LEU A 45 -15.75 -1.18 6.64
N ALA A 46 -16.48 -0.38 7.42
CA ALA A 46 -15.89 0.60 8.33
C ALA A 46 -14.93 -0.05 9.34
N THR A 47 -15.26 -1.25 9.84
CA THR A 47 -14.38 -2.02 10.73
C THR A 47 -13.12 -2.50 10.01
N ALA A 48 -13.23 -2.97 8.77
CA ALA A 48 -12.07 -3.36 7.97
C ALA A 48 -11.14 -2.17 7.72
N MET A 49 -11.71 -1.02 7.36
CA MET A 49 -10.98 0.24 7.15
C MET A 49 -10.28 0.73 8.43
N ALA A 50 -10.88 0.54 9.60
CA ALA A 50 -10.26 0.91 10.88
C ALA A 50 -8.93 0.18 11.15
N THR A 51 -8.69 -0.97 10.51
CA THR A 51 -7.41 -1.69 10.59
C THR A 51 -6.23 -0.83 10.13
N SER A 52 -6.44 0.10 9.19
CA SER A 52 -5.40 1.04 8.73
C SER A 52 -4.99 2.07 9.80
N ALA A 53 -5.68 2.13 10.93
CA ALA A 53 -5.29 2.95 12.08
C ALA A 53 -4.69 2.11 13.22
N ALA A 54 -4.64 0.78 13.07
CA ALA A 54 -4.18 -0.16 14.08
C ALA A 54 -2.63 -0.25 14.11
N PHE A 55 -1.94 0.87 14.31
CA PHE A 55 -0.48 0.88 14.37
C PHE A 55 0.04 0.47 15.77
N PRO A 56 1.17 -0.26 15.88
CA PRO A 56 1.58 -0.95 17.11
C PRO A 56 1.85 -0.09 18.36
N VAL A 57 2.08 1.21 18.21
CA VAL A 57 2.48 2.11 19.31
C VAL A 57 1.30 2.95 19.83
N GLY A 58 0.16 2.99 19.12
CA GLY A 58 -0.96 3.85 19.45
C GLY A 58 -2.21 3.09 19.85
N ILE A 59 -3.11 2.88 18.88
CA ILE A 59 -4.46 2.35 19.13
C ILE A 59 -4.42 0.88 19.55
N GLY A 60 -3.49 0.10 18.98
CA GLY A 60 -3.47 -1.34 19.12
C GLY A 60 -4.26 -2.05 18.01
N PRO A 61 -4.30 -3.39 18.03
CA PRO A 61 -4.83 -4.19 16.94
C PRO A 61 -6.37 -4.19 16.91
N LEU A 62 -6.93 -4.39 15.73
CA LEU A 62 -8.32 -4.78 15.56
C LEU A 62 -8.51 -6.24 16.01
N ALA A 63 -9.31 -6.46 17.04
CA ALA A 63 -9.62 -7.81 17.53
C ALA A 63 -10.83 -8.41 16.79
N ILE A 64 -10.65 -9.60 16.20
CA ILE A 64 -11.69 -10.35 15.50
C ILE A 64 -11.94 -11.66 16.26
N ASP A 65 -13.18 -11.89 16.70
CA ASP A 65 -13.59 -13.19 17.27
C ASP A 65 -13.72 -14.23 16.15
N ALA A 66 -12.68 -15.06 15.98
CA ALA A 66 -12.59 -16.03 14.90
C ALA A 66 -13.71 -17.08 14.95
N ARG A 67 -14.28 -17.33 16.14
CA ARG A 67 -15.33 -18.34 16.37
C ARG A 67 -16.66 -17.94 15.73
N LYS A 68 -16.85 -16.67 15.40
CA LYS A 68 -18.05 -16.16 14.72
C LYS A 68 -18.05 -16.46 13.21
N TYR A 69 -16.98 -17.05 12.69
CA TYR A 69 -16.78 -17.29 11.28
C TYR A 69 -16.49 -18.76 11.00
N SER A 70 -16.93 -19.24 9.85
CA SER A 70 -16.55 -20.55 9.32
C SER A 70 -15.32 -20.39 8.43
N TRP A 71 -14.24 -21.05 8.81
CA TRP A 71 -12.95 -20.93 8.14
C TRP A 71 -12.71 -22.12 7.23
N SER A 72 -12.09 -21.85 6.09
CA SER A 72 -11.67 -22.86 5.13
C SER A 72 -10.25 -22.57 4.66
N LYS A 73 -9.49 -23.62 4.35
CA LYS A 73 -8.13 -23.49 3.87
C LYS A 73 -7.87 -24.45 2.72
N ARG A 74 -7.16 -23.93 1.71
CA ARG A 74 -6.67 -24.72 0.60
C ARG A 74 -5.62 -25.72 1.10
N PRO A 75 -5.65 -26.98 0.64
CA PRO A 75 -4.72 -28.00 1.15
C PRO A 75 -3.27 -27.72 0.76
N TYR A 76 -3.04 -27.18 -0.44
CA TYR A 76 -1.70 -26.84 -0.95
C TYR A 76 -1.76 -25.57 -1.79
N TRP A 77 -0.61 -24.89 -1.93
CA TRP A 77 -0.46 -23.77 -2.86
C TRP A 77 -0.79 -24.18 -4.30
N GLY A 78 -1.51 -23.33 -5.03
CA GLY A 78 -1.90 -23.56 -6.42
C GLY A 78 -3.21 -24.34 -6.64
N THR A 79 -3.83 -24.89 -5.58
CA THR A 79 -5.17 -25.52 -5.68
C THR A 79 -6.28 -24.49 -5.82
N SER A 80 -7.44 -24.88 -6.36
CA SER A 80 -8.58 -23.97 -6.54
C SER A 80 -9.22 -23.55 -5.21
N ASN A 81 -10.05 -22.49 -5.21
CA ASN A 81 -10.85 -22.12 -4.03
C ASN A 81 -11.91 -23.19 -3.68
N GLU A 82 -12.38 -23.94 -4.67
CA GLU A 82 -13.42 -24.97 -4.49
C GLU A 82 -12.91 -26.18 -3.68
N GLU A 83 -11.59 -26.39 -3.70
CA GLU A 83 -10.92 -27.44 -2.91
C GLU A 83 -10.63 -27.04 -1.45
N ALA A 84 -11.03 -25.83 -1.04
CA ALA A 84 -10.83 -25.38 0.33
C ALA A 84 -11.64 -26.25 1.30
N LYS A 85 -10.96 -26.77 2.33
CA LYS A 85 -11.59 -27.62 3.35
C LYS A 85 -11.89 -26.81 4.61
N PRO A 86 -13.00 -27.08 5.30
CA PRO A 86 -13.26 -26.48 6.60
C PRO A 86 -12.12 -26.78 7.58
N ILE A 87 -11.75 -25.78 8.38
CA ILE A 87 -10.70 -25.89 9.41
C ILE A 87 -11.14 -25.19 10.69
N SER A 88 -10.51 -25.57 11.80
CA SER A 88 -10.56 -24.79 13.04
C SER A 88 -9.31 -23.92 13.12
N VAL A 89 -9.51 -22.62 13.24
CA VAL A 89 -8.42 -21.68 13.52
C VAL A 89 -7.94 -21.93 14.96
N PRO A 90 -6.63 -22.02 15.22
CA PRO A 90 -6.10 -22.34 16.56
C PRO A 90 -6.27 -21.19 17.57
N TYR A 91 -6.58 -19.99 17.08
CA TYR A 91 -6.74 -18.78 17.89
C TYR A 91 -8.22 -18.38 17.96
N PRO A 92 -8.82 -18.26 19.16
CA PRO A 92 -10.21 -17.84 19.30
C PRO A 92 -10.42 -16.35 18.98
N THR A 93 -9.37 -15.53 19.10
CA THR A 93 -9.36 -14.12 18.76
C THR A 93 -8.11 -13.83 17.93
N LEU A 94 -8.28 -13.13 16.82
CA LEU A 94 -7.21 -12.68 15.93
C LEU A 94 -6.96 -11.20 16.14
N HIS A 95 -5.70 -10.80 16.17
CA HIS A 95 -5.29 -9.40 16.34
C HIS A 95 -4.68 -8.88 15.04
N ILE A 96 -5.40 -7.98 14.37
CA ILE A 96 -4.99 -7.44 13.08
C ILE A 96 -4.44 -6.03 13.26
N TYR A 97 -3.14 -5.87 13.02
CA TYR A 97 -2.47 -4.58 12.94
C TYR A 97 -2.56 -3.99 11.54
N ASP A 98 -2.15 -2.74 11.41
CA ASP A 98 -1.98 -2.02 10.14
C ASP A 98 -1.19 -2.87 9.11
N GLY A 99 -1.62 -2.83 7.86
CA GLY A 99 -0.95 -3.48 6.73
C GLY A 99 0.47 -2.96 6.50
N GLY A 100 0.79 -1.73 6.92
CA GLY A 100 2.12 -1.13 6.87
C GLY A 100 3.18 -1.86 7.68
N VAL A 101 2.77 -2.64 8.69
CA VAL A 101 3.69 -3.52 9.44
C VAL A 101 4.25 -4.64 8.55
N TYR A 102 3.45 -5.14 7.60
CA TYR A 102 3.85 -6.20 6.68
C TYR A 102 4.38 -5.67 5.34
N ASP A 103 3.63 -4.74 4.73
CA ASP A 103 3.95 -4.11 3.45
C ASP A 103 3.23 -2.77 3.27
N ASN A 104 3.95 -1.68 3.59
CA ASN A 104 3.44 -0.31 3.52
C ASN A 104 3.07 0.17 2.10
N LEU A 105 3.53 -0.52 1.05
CA LEU A 105 3.17 -0.16 -0.33
C LEU A 105 2.07 -1.07 -0.91
N GLY A 106 1.67 -2.12 -0.17
CA GLY A 106 0.71 -3.10 -0.65
C GLY A 106 1.14 -3.85 -1.92
N LEU A 107 2.43 -3.80 -2.27
CA LEU A 107 2.99 -4.40 -3.47
C LEU A 107 2.91 -5.93 -3.46
N GLU A 108 3.01 -6.57 -2.30
CA GLU A 108 2.95 -8.04 -2.15
C GLU A 108 1.66 -8.63 -2.74
N ALA A 109 0.60 -7.83 -2.84
CA ALA A 109 -0.65 -8.28 -3.45
C ALA A 109 -0.55 -8.44 -4.97
N LEU A 110 0.35 -7.69 -5.60
CA LEU A 110 0.35 -7.47 -7.04
C LEU A 110 1.68 -7.82 -7.71
N PHE A 111 2.78 -7.81 -6.94
CA PHE A 111 4.16 -7.91 -7.39
C PHE A 111 4.90 -8.95 -6.54
N ASP A 112 5.55 -9.91 -7.20
CA ASP A 112 6.44 -10.88 -6.56
C ASP A 112 7.86 -10.31 -6.54
N LEU A 113 8.32 -9.93 -5.34
CA LEU A 113 9.66 -9.36 -5.15
C LEU A 113 10.79 -10.33 -5.53
N SER A 114 10.57 -11.64 -5.35
CA SER A 114 11.60 -12.67 -5.55
C SER A 114 11.81 -12.98 -7.03
N ARG A 115 10.72 -12.97 -7.79
CA ARG A 115 10.72 -13.22 -9.24
C ARG A 115 10.86 -11.94 -10.05
N ASN A 116 10.68 -10.78 -9.42
CA ASN A 116 10.64 -9.48 -10.09
C ASN A 116 9.57 -9.45 -11.19
N GLU A 117 8.40 -10.00 -10.90
CA GLU A 117 7.28 -10.20 -11.84
C GLU A 117 5.95 -9.73 -11.24
N ALA A 118 5.05 -9.24 -12.08
CA ALA A 118 3.66 -9.01 -11.67
C ALA A 118 2.95 -10.37 -11.46
N GLN A 119 2.10 -10.46 -10.44
CA GLN A 119 1.33 -11.67 -10.15
C GLN A 119 0.12 -11.86 -11.09
N GLY A 120 -0.04 -10.99 -12.09
CA GLY A 120 -1.07 -11.09 -13.12
C GLY A 120 -0.82 -10.14 -14.29
N ALA A 121 -1.69 -10.20 -15.30
CA ALA A 121 -1.59 -9.42 -16.53
C ALA A 121 -2.14 -7.99 -16.36
N TYR A 122 -1.54 -7.21 -15.45
CA TYR A 122 -1.93 -5.82 -15.18
C TYR A 122 -0.70 -4.93 -15.01
N ARG A 123 -0.92 -3.61 -15.15
CA ARG A 123 0.07 -2.59 -14.79
C ARG A 123 -0.07 -2.23 -13.32
N ILE A 124 1.04 -1.97 -12.65
CA ILE A 124 1.05 -1.65 -11.22
C ILE A 124 1.39 -0.18 -11.05
N VAL A 125 0.52 0.56 -10.38
CA VAL A 125 0.77 1.94 -9.96
C VAL A 125 0.86 1.96 -8.43
N ALA A 126 2.04 2.25 -7.90
CA ALA A 126 2.26 2.39 -6.47
C ALA A 126 2.30 3.88 -6.10
N SER A 127 1.34 4.31 -5.29
CA SER A 127 1.31 5.66 -4.70
C SER A 127 1.93 5.64 -3.32
N ASP A 128 3.00 6.41 -3.13
CA ASP A 128 3.81 6.41 -1.92
C ASP A 128 3.82 7.81 -1.28
N ALA A 129 2.96 7.95 -0.28
CA ALA A 129 2.88 9.13 0.59
C ALA A 129 3.79 9.02 1.84
N GLY A 130 4.68 8.03 1.90
CA GLY A 130 5.54 7.77 3.05
C GLY A 130 6.57 8.89 3.24
N ALA A 131 6.47 9.57 4.39
CA ALA A 131 7.43 10.58 4.80
C ALA A 131 8.84 9.98 4.92
N PRO A 132 9.90 10.70 4.50
CA PRO A 132 11.27 10.27 4.72
C PRO A 132 11.57 10.09 6.21
N LEU A 133 12.37 9.08 6.52
CA LEU A 133 12.90 8.90 7.86
C LEU A 133 13.74 10.12 8.25
N THR A 134 13.34 10.84 9.31
CA THR A 134 14.09 12.00 9.83
C THR A 134 15.44 11.56 10.38
N SER A 135 16.49 12.36 10.18
CA SER A 135 17.83 12.10 10.73
C SER A 135 17.91 12.49 12.22
N GLY A 136 18.64 11.72 13.03
CA GLY A 136 18.92 12.02 14.44
C GLY A 136 18.46 10.93 15.43
N PHE A 137 19.00 10.98 16.65
CA PHE A 137 18.66 10.07 17.74
C PHE A 137 18.83 10.79 19.10
N ASN A 138 17.77 11.46 19.56
CA ASN A 138 17.80 12.24 20.82
C ASN A 138 16.80 11.71 21.84
N PHE A 139 16.88 10.42 22.17
CA PHE A 139 16.04 9.82 23.22
C PHE A 139 16.93 9.26 24.33
N TRP A 140 16.74 9.66 25.58
CA TRP A 140 17.40 9.12 26.78
C TRP A 140 16.64 7.88 27.32
N GLY A 141 17.35 6.90 27.89
CA GLY A 141 16.79 5.73 28.62
C GLY A 141 15.74 4.88 27.88
N LEU A 142 15.14 3.87 28.55
CA LEU A 142 14.09 2.97 28.05
C LEU A 142 12.79 3.72 27.67
N SER A 143 12.82 4.51 26.60
CA SER A 143 11.69 5.31 26.14
C SER A 143 10.88 4.57 25.07
N PRO A 144 9.53 4.58 25.12
CA PRO A 144 8.68 4.12 24.02
C PRO A 144 8.99 4.79 22.68
N PHE A 145 9.51 6.03 22.70
CA PHE A 145 9.97 6.73 21.50
C PHE A 145 11.18 6.09 20.84
N ARG A 146 12.04 5.38 21.61
CA ARG A 146 13.13 4.58 21.03
C ARG A 146 12.60 3.35 20.31
N ILE A 147 11.61 2.66 20.89
CA ILE A 147 10.99 1.49 20.26
C ILE A 147 10.30 1.93 18.97
N LYS A 148 9.50 3.00 19.02
CA LYS A 148 8.91 3.62 17.82
C LYS A 148 9.97 3.93 16.78
N ARG A 149 11.06 4.61 17.17
CA ARG A 149 12.15 4.96 16.24
C ARG A 149 12.79 3.72 15.58
N LEU A 150 13.00 2.64 16.33
CA LEU A 150 13.52 1.40 15.77
C LEU A 150 12.53 0.77 14.79
N LEU A 151 11.23 0.78 15.11
CA LEU A 151 10.18 0.32 14.20
C LEU A 151 10.12 1.17 12.93
N ASP A 152 10.23 2.50 13.05
CA ASP A 152 10.28 3.43 11.91
C ASP A 152 11.48 3.12 11.00
N ILE A 153 12.66 2.87 11.59
CA ILE A 153 13.87 2.49 10.84
C ILE A 153 13.67 1.17 10.10
N VAL A 154 13.21 0.12 10.80
CA VAL A 154 13.00 -1.21 10.19
C VAL A 154 11.98 -1.11 9.05
N THR A 155 10.87 -0.40 9.27
CA THR A 155 9.82 -0.19 8.28
C THR A 155 10.36 0.56 7.06
N ASP A 156 11.10 1.65 7.25
CA ASP A 156 11.72 2.41 6.15
C ASP A 156 12.72 1.56 5.35
N GLN A 157 13.51 0.71 6.01
CA GLN A 157 14.41 -0.21 5.30
C GLN A 157 13.63 -1.23 4.46
N THR A 158 12.58 -1.85 5.00
CA THR A 158 11.75 -2.79 4.22
C THR A 158 11.10 -2.11 3.02
N ARG A 159 10.56 -0.90 3.21
CA ARG A 159 10.04 -0.06 2.13
C ARG A 159 11.12 0.22 1.08
N ALA A 160 12.30 0.67 1.49
CA ALA A 160 13.39 0.98 0.57
C ALA A 160 13.80 -0.24 -0.28
N LEU A 161 13.88 -1.44 0.31
CA LEU A 161 14.13 -2.67 -0.43
C LEU A 161 13.04 -2.93 -1.49
N ARG A 162 11.76 -2.84 -1.10
CA ARG A 162 10.61 -3.04 -2.00
C ARG A 162 10.59 -2.02 -3.14
N VAL A 163 10.81 -0.73 -2.83
CA VAL A 163 10.87 0.35 -3.83
C VAL A 163 11.99 0.10 -4.83
N ARG A 164 13.20 -0.30 -4.39
CA ARG A 164 14.30 -0.56 -5.31
C ARG A 164 13.99 -1.70 -6.28
N SER A 165 13.47 -2.81 -5.78
CA SER A 165 13.06 -3.94 -6.63
C SER A 165 11.93 -3.53 -7.57
N PHE A 166 10.93 -2.81 -7.08
CA PHE A 166 9.81 -2.35 -7.90
C PHE A 166 10.24 -1.34 -8.99
N VAL A 167 11.11 -0.39 -8.67
CA VAL A 167 11.67 0.54 -9.67
C VAL A 167 12.52 -0.20 -10.69
N GLN A 168 13.23 -1.26 -10.31
CA GLN A 168 13.94 -2.12 -11.25
C GLN A 168 12.98 -2.86 -12.19
N PHE A 169 11.88 -3.42 -11.66
CA PHE A 169 10.79 -3.98 -12.45
C PHE A 169 10.24 -2.98 -13.47
N LEU A 170 9.95 -1.74 -13.05
CA LEU A 170 9.43 -0.68 -13.91
C LEU A 170 10.41 -0.21 -15.01
N ARG A 171 11.71 -0.44 -14.85
CA ARG A 171 12.72 -0.13 -15.89
C ARG A 171 12.75 -1.16 -17.02
N GLY A 172 12.16 -2.34 -16.82
CA GLY A 172 11.96 -3.31 -17.90
C GLY A 172 10.84 -2.90 -18.85
N GLU A 173 10.35 -3.83 -19.68
CA GLU A 173 9.20 -3.60 -20.57
C GLU A 173 7.84 -3.69 -19.84
N HIS A 174 7.85 -3.67 -18.51
CA HIS A 174 6.66 -3.80 -17.68
C HIS A 174 6.02 -2.43 -17.46
N GLY A 175 4.76 -2.27 -17.90
CA GLY A 175 4.02 -1.05 -17.67
C GLY A 175 3.66 -0.84 -16.20
N GLY A 176 3.72 0.41 -15.74
CA GLY A 176 3.38 0.78 -14.36
C GLY A 176 4.06 2.07 -13.93
N ALA A 177 3.82 2.51 -12.70
CA ALA A 177 4.43 3.71 -12.16
C ALA A 177 4.66 3.63 -10.65
N TYR A 178 5.68 4.37 -10.21
CA TYR A 178 5.93 4.65 -8.81
C TYR A 178 5.79 6.15 -8.59
N LEU A 179 4.76 6.54 -7.85
CA LEU A 179 4.36 7.92 -7.60
C LEU A 179 4.75 8.28 -6.17
N ARG A 180 5.84 9.02 -6.00
CA ARG A 180 6.35 9.38 -4.66
C ARG A 180 6.01 10.82 -4.30
N ILE A 181 5.46 11.04 -3.11
CA ILE A 181 5.30 12.39 -2.57
C ILE A 181 6.65 13.13 -2.50
N GLY A 182 6.65 14.43 -2.79
CA GLY A 182 7.87 15.23 -2.90
C GLY A 182 8.65 15.05 -4.21
N THR A 183 8.10 14.37 -5.22
CA THR A 183 8.71 14.31 -6.56
C THR A 183 8.77 15.71 -7.17
N LEU A 184 9.96 16.12 -7.59
CA LEU A 184 10.18 17.41 -8.28
C LEU A 184 10.12 17.19 -9.80
N PRO A 185 9.13 17.77 -10.52
CA PRO A 185 8.99 17.58 -11.96
C PRO A 185 10.25 17.94 -12.75
N GLY A 186 10.92 19.04 -12.40
CA GLY A 186 12.16 19.46 -13.07
C GLY A 186 13.29 18.42 -12.98
N GLN A 187 13.47 17.78 -11.81
CA GLN A 187 14.47 16.72 -11.63
C GLN A 187 14.08 15.44 -12.39
N LEU A 188 12.78 15.15 -12.46
CA LEU A 188 12.26 14.01 -13.20
C LEU A 188 12.48 14.19 -14.71
N PHE A 189 12.11 15.36 -15.25
CA PHE A 189 12.27 15.68 -16.67
C PHE A 189 13.74 15.74 -17.09
N ALA A 190 14.64 16.26 -16.25
CA ALA A 190 16.09 16.24 -16.54
C ALA A 190 16.68 14.83 -16.67
N LYS A 191 16.05 13.82 -16.06
CA LYS A 191 16.44 12.41 -16.16
C LYS A 191 15.63 11.64 -17.20
N SER A 192 14.60 12.27 -17.78
CA SER A 192 13.75 11.66 -18.78
C SER A 192 14.52 11.56 -20.10
N PRO A 193 14.46 10.41 -20.79
CA PRO A 193 15.00 10.29 -22.14
C PRO A 193 14.17 11.04 -23.18
N ARG A 194 13.02 11.60 -22.79
CA ARG A 194 12.09 12.32 -23.67
C ARG A 194 12.19 13.83 -23.42
N LEU A 195 12.18 14.61 -24.50
CA LEU A 195 11.94 16.04 -24.42
C LEU A 195 10.49 16.25 -24.00
N VAL A 196 10.29 16.70 -22.77
CA VAL A 196 8.98 17.02 -22.20
C VAL A 196 8.84 18.55 -22.20
N SER A 197 7.96 19.08 -23.03
CA SER A 197 7.46 20.44 -22.90
C SER A 197 6.05 20.38 -22.31
N ASP A 198 5.87 20.90 -21.10
CA ASP A 198 4.55 21.11 -20.51
C ASP A 198 4.39 22.59 -20.20
N SER A 199 3.28 23.18 -20.65
CA SER A 199 2.92 24.58 -20.38
C SER A 199 2.16 24.75 -19.06
N GLN A 200 1.87 23.65 -18.36
CA GLN A 200 1.21 23.68 -17.06
C GLN A 200 2.06 24.40 -16.00
N SER A 201 1.37 25.15 -15.12
CA SER A 201 1.93 25.64 -13.87
C SER A 201 2.04 24.52 -12.85
N TRP A 202 3.26 24.25 -12.41
CA TRP A 202 3.59 23.31 -11.34
C TRP A 202 3.66 24.04 -10.00
N LEU A 203 3.43 23.31 -8.90
CA LEU A 203 3.79 23.75 -7.57
C LEU A 203 5.29 24.07 -7.51
N SER A 204 5.65 25.08 -6.74
CA SER A 204 7.04 25.44 -6.47
C SER A 204 7.71 24.41 -5.57
N ASP A 205 9.04 24.32 -5.62
CA ASP A 205 9.82 23.41 -4.77
C ASP A 205 9.49 23.55 -3.28
N THR A 206 9.17 24.76 -2.82
CA THR A 206 8.76 25.03 -1.43
C THR A 206 7.38 24.50 -1.10
N GLU A 207 6.43 24.58 -2.03
CA GLU A 207 5.08 24.03 -1.85
C GLU A 207 5.10 22.50 -1.89
N ILE A 208 5.94 21.93 -2.76
CA ILE A 208 6.18 20.48 -2.83
C ILE A 208 6.78 19.95 -1.52
N GLU A 209 7.76 20.67 -0.96
CA GLU A 209 8.35 20.33 0.34
C GLU A 209 7.34 20.44 1.48
N LEU A 210 6.45 21.44 1.43
CA LEU A 210 5.34 21.56 2.37
C LEU A 210 4.38 20.36 2.25
N ALA A 211 3.97 20.00 1.03
CA ALA A 211 3.13 18.82 0.78
C ALA A 211 3.77 17.53 1.33
N ARG A 212 5.08 17.35 1.12
CA ARG A 212 5.88 16.20 1.58
C ARG A 212 5.95 16.08 3.10
N THR A 213 5.75 17.17 3.84
CA THR A 213 5.88 17.21 5.30
C THR A 213 4.54 17.25 6.03
N VAL A 214 3.41 17.24 5.30
CA VAL A 214 2.08 17.07 5.88
C VAL A 214 2.03 15.73 6.63
N PRO A 215 1.69 15.72 7.92
CA PRO A 215 1.76 14.51 8.73
C PRO A 215 0.62 13.53 8.39
N THR A 216 0.95 12.26 8.25
CA THR A 216 -0.02 11.16 8.10
C THR A 216 -0.49 10.70 9.48
N ASN A 217 -1.38 11.47 10.10
CA ASN A 217 -1.98 11.16 11.40
C ASN A 217 -3.52 11.17 11.32
N LEU A 218 -4.18 10.88 12.43
CA LEU A 218 -5.65 10.79 12.51
C LEU A 218 -6.33 12.14 12.81
N HIS A 219 -5.58 13.24 12.84
CA HIS A 219 -6.18 14.55 13.03
C HIS A 219 -6.91 14.99 11.75
N SER A 220 -7.97 15.78 11.93
CA SER A 220 -8.63 16.43 10.80
C SER A 220 -7.61 17.27 10.02
N LEU A 221 -7.56 17.06 8.71
CA LEU A 221 -6.71 17.84 7.83
C LEU A 221 -7.37 19.19 7.52
N GLU A 222 -6.60 20.27 7.60
CA GLU A 222 -7.06 21.60 7.15
C GLU A 222 -7.32 21.57 5.64
N PRO A 223 -8.41 22.21 5.14
CA PRO A 223 -8.73 22.22 3.72
C PRO A 223 -7.56 22.66 2.83
N GLU A 224 -6.79 23.69 3.23
CA GLU A 224 -5.67 24.15 2.41
C GLU A 224 -4.55 23.09 2.31
N LYS A 225 -4.31 22.31 3.37
CA LYS A 225 -3.34 21.22 3.35
C LYS A 225 -3.83 20.04 2.52
N PHE A 226 -5.14 19.76 2.56
CA PHE A 226 -5.76 18.75 1.70
C PHE A 226 -5.57 19.11 0.23
N ASP A 227 -5.97 20.32 -0.17
CA ASP A 227 -5.87 20.80 -1.55
C ASP A 227 -4.41 20.78 -2.05
N LEU A 228 -3.46 21.16 -1.18
CA LEU A 228 -2.03 21.11 -1.49
C LEU A 228 -1.55 19.67 -1.77
N VAL A 229 -1.90 18.71 -0.90
CA VAL A 229 -1.49 17.30 -1.06
C VAL A 229 -2.18 16.66 -2.27
N GLU A 230 -3.46 16.96 -2.49
CA GLU A 230 -4.22 16.50 -3.66
C GLU A 230 -3.57 17.01 -4.95
N ARG A 231 -3.34 18.34 -5.04
CA ARG A 231 -2.69 18.95 -6.19
C ARG A 231 -1.29 18.36 -6.43
N HIS A 232 -0.49 18.21 -5.38
CA HIS A 232 0.84 17.61 -5.49
C HIS A 232 0.77 16.15 -5.97
N GLY A 233 -0.22 15.39 -5.52
CA GLY A 233 -0.48 14.02 -5.97
C GLY A 233 -0.82 13.96 -7.46
N TYR A 234 -1.70 14.84 -7.93
CA TYR A 234 -2.04 14.98 -9.34
C TYR A 234 -0.81 15.35 -10.19
N GLU A 235 -0.06 16.38 -9.77
CA GLU A 235 1.14 16.83 -10.47
C GLU A 235 2.22 15.74 -10.51
N THR A 236 2.40 14.98 -9.43
CA THR A 236 3.30 13.82 -9.41
C THR A 236 2.89 12.77 -10.43
N ALA A 237 1.60 12.38 -10.45
CA ALA A 237 1.07 11.41 -11.42
C ALA A 237 1.28 11.88 -12.87
N ARG A 238 0.97 13.15 -13.15
CA ARG A 238 1.14 13.75 -14.48
C ARG A 238 2.61 13.80 -14.89
N ALA A 239 3.49 14.28 -14.02
CA ALA A 239 4.92 14.38 -14.32
C ALA A 239 5.51 13.00 -14.63
N VAL A 240 5.13 11.97 -13.86
CA VAL A 240 5.52 10.58 -14.13
C VAL A 240 4.96 10.08 -15.45
N GLN A 241 3.68 10.33 -15.77
CA GLN A 241 3.09 9.94 -17.05
C GLN A 241 3.78 10.61 -18.25
N LEU A 242 4.19 11.87 -18.13
CA LEU A 242 4.89 12.59 -19.20
C LEU A 242 6.32 12.08 -19.40
N ALA A 243 7.06 11.82 -18.31
CA ALA A 243 8.42 11.31 -18.38
C ALA A 243 8.48 9.82 -18.76
N TYR A 244 7.59 9.01 -18.18
CA TYR A 244 7.53 7.56 -18.29
C TYR A 244 6.06 7.10 -18.39
N PRO A 245 5.47 7.07 -19.60
CA PRO A 245 4.06 6.74 -19.75
C PRO A 245 3.72 5.34 -19.23
N TYR A 246 2.73 5.28 -18.35
CA TYR A 246 2.27 4.05 -17.71
C TYR A 246 0.78 3.81 -17.92
N LEU A 247 0.00 4.86 -18.19
CA LEU A 247 -1.34 4.71 -18.72
C LEU A 247 -1.26 4.41 -20.21
N LEU A 248 -2.03 3.41 -20.65
CA LEU A 248 -2.36 3.25 -22.06
C LEU A 248 -3.10 4.54 -22.45
N GLY A 249 -2.52 5.36 -23.33
CA GLY A 249 -3.32 6.38 -24.00
C GLY A 249 -4.43 5.73 -24.82
N ASP A 250 -5.40 6.51 -25.28
CA ASP A 250 -6.32 6.10 -26.35
C ASP A 250 -5.51 5.66 -27.59
N GLN A 251 -5.09 4.41 -27.63
CA GLN A 251 -4.63 3.76 -28.85
C GLN A 251 -5.86 3.16 -29.55
N GLN A 252 -6.80 4.04 -29.92
CA GLN A 252 -7.54 3.83 -31.15
C GLN A 252 -6.59 4.19 -32.31
N GLY A 253 -6.24 3.21 -33.11
CA GLY A 253 -5.59 3.44 -34.41
C GLY A 253 -4.07 3.27 -34.41
N LYS A 254 -3.60 2.04 -34.20
CA LYS A 254 -2.46 1.45 -34.93
C LYS A 254 -2.42 -0.06 -34.71
N VAL A 255 -3.37 -0.74 -35.34
CA VAL A 255 -3.17 -2.12 -35.80
C VAL A 255 -2.91 -1.99 -37.29
N ALA A 256 -1.70 -2.38 -37.71
CA ALA A 256 -1.43 -2.86 -39.06
C ALA A 256 -1.08 -4.34 -38.92
#